data_AF-A0A4R1G8B3-F1
#
_entry.id   AF-A0A4R1G8B3-F1
#
_cell.length_a   1.000
_cell.length_b   1.000
_cell.length_c   1.000
_cell.angle_alpha   90.00
_cell.angle_beta   90.00
_cell.angle_gamma   90.00
#
_symmetry.space_group_name_H-M   'P 1'
#
loop_
_entity.id
_entity.type
_entity.pdbx_description
1 polymer ?
#
loop_
_entity_poly.entity_id
_entity_poly.type
_entity_poly.pdbx_seq_one_letter_code
_entity_poly.pdbx_strand_id
1 'polypeptide(L)'
;MVAALSESLLDDAKRPAFLADAVEVLDAEVSDKGGASGLAVKGGYAAVKKISPTIVPDGLASLAPKLLDQLQPYWAEFTASGTGTFADLLAAKSDQVAESLLAVTDARAESSTRPALKKVYSSMRGSAKKHVIEALPRVGDLVQKHAG
;
A
#
# COMPACT_ATOMS: atom_id res chain seq x y z
N MET A 1 -17.81 18.79 6.38
CA MET A 1 -16.47 18.23 6.66
C MET A 1 -16.42 16.90 5.94
N VAL A 2 -15.52 16.72 4.97
CA VAL A 2 -15.33 15.40 4.33
C VAL A 2 -14.67 14.53 5.39
N ALA A 3 -15.28 13.38 5.73
CA ALA A 3 -14.67 12.43 6.67
C ALA A 3 -13.27 12.05 6.17
N ALA A 4 -12.32 11.81 7.08
CA ALA A 4 -11.02 11.34 6.64
C ALA A 4 -11.18 9.99 5.89
N LEU A 5 -10.40 9.77 4.84
CA LEU A 5 -10.41 8.56 4.03
C LEU A 5 -10.17 7.32 4.91
N SER A 6 -9.30 7.46 5.92
CA SER A 6 -9.06 6.44 6.95
C SER A 6 -10.31 6.16 7.78
N GLU A 7 -11.06 7.17 8.22
CA GLU A 7 -12.32 6.99 8.96
C GLU A 7 -13.40 6.31 8.10
N SER A 8 -13.52 6.70 6.82
CA SER A 8 -14.51 6.14 5.89
C SER A 8 -14.22 4.67 5.55
N LEU A 9 -12.96 4.32 5.28
CA LEU A 9 -12.59 2.99 4.81
C LEU A 9 -12.33 1.99 5.95
N LEU A 10 -12.03 2.47 7.15
CA LEU A 10 -11.67 1.63 8.30
C LEU A 10 -12.74 1.62 9.40
N ASP A 11 -13.96 2.05 9.09
CA ASP A 11 -15.12 1.80 9.96
C ASP A 11 -15.47 0.30 10.06
N ASP A 12 -16.27 -0.07 11.05
CA ASP A 12 -16.62 -1.48 11.31
C ASP A 12 -17.36 -2.16 10.14
N ALA A 13 -18.03 -1.39 9.28
CA ALA A 13 -18.81 -1.91 8.17
C ALA A 13 -17.95 -2.20 6.94
N LYS A 14 -17.01 -1.32 6.60
CA LYS A 14 -16.18 -1.41 5.38
C LYS A 14 -14.84 -2.08 5.61
N ARG A 15 -14.26 -1.95 6.80
CA ARG A 15 -12.89 -2.40 7.09
C ARG A 15 -12.61 -3.85 6.69
N PRO A 16 -13.48 -4.84 6.99
CA PRO A 16 -13.19 -6.23 6.63
C PRO A 16 -13.09 -6.43 5.11
N ALA A 17 -14.01 -5.85 4.34
CA ALA A 17 -14.03 -5.97 2.88
C ALA A 17 -12.86 -5.20 2.24
N PHE A 18 -12.59 -3.97 2.70
CA PHE A 18 -11.47 -3.18 2.21
C PHE A 18 -10.12 -3.88 2.43
N LEU A 19 -9.88 -4.43 3.62
CA LEU A 19 -8.63 -5.13 3.93
C LEU A 19 -8.49 -6.46 3.17
N ALA A 20 -9.60 -7.18 2.94
CA ALA A 20 -9.59 -8.39 2.12
C ALA A 20 -9.18 -8.07 0.67
N ASP A 21 -9.82 -7.09 0.05
CA ASP A 21 -9.47 -6.65 -1.31
C ASP A 21 -8.04 -6.08 -1.38
N ALA A 22 -7.56 -5.43 -0.33
CA ALA A 22 -6.17 -4.95 -0.25
C ALA A 22 -5.16 -6.10 -0.27
N VAL A 23 -5.47 -7.23 0.36
CA VAL A 23 -4.64 -8.45 0.29
C VAL A 23 -4.64 -8.99 -1.13
N GLU A 24 -5.80 -9.04 -1.80
CA GLU A 24 -5.90 -9.50 -3.20
C GLU A 24 -5.10 -8.61 -4.16
N VAL A 25 -5.14 -7.28 -3.99
CA VAL A 25 -4.31 -6.34 -4.76
C VAL A 25 -2.83 -6.63 -4.55
N LEU A 26 -2.39 -6.83 -3.31
CA LEU A 26 -0.99 -7.15 -3.02
C LEU A 26 -0.56 -8.51 -3.60
N ASP A 27 -1.42 -9.53 -3.47
CA ASP A 27 -1.21 -10.86 -4.05
C ASP A 27 -1.04 -10.78 -5.58
N ALA A 28 -1.92 -10.02 -6.25
CA ALA A 28 -1.88 -9.86 -7.70
C ALA A 28 -0.65 -9.07 -8.17
N GLU A 29 -0.29 -7.99 -7.46
CA GLU A 29 0.92 -7.20 -7.75
C GLU A 29 2.20 -8.02 -7.64
N VAL A 30 2.29 -8.89 -6.63
CA VAL A 30 3.42 -9.81 -6.47
C VAL A 30 3.41 -10.86 -7.59
N SER A 31 2.25 -11.44 -7.90
CA SER A 31 2.08 -12.44 -8.96
C SER A 31 2.47 -11.91 -10.34
N ASP A 32 2.26 -10.63 -10.61
CA ASP A 32 2.53 -10.05 -11.92
C ASP A 32 3.98 -9.56 -12.09
N LYS A 33 4.80 -9.56 -11.03
CA LYS A 33 6.21 -9.19 -11.16
C LYS A 33 6.98 -10.15 -12.08
N GLY A 34 7.65 -9.59 -13.08
CA GLY A 34 8.49 -10.32 -14.05
C GLY A 34 9.99 -10.17 -13.82
N GLY A 35 10.79 -10.94 -14.58
CA GLY A 35 12.26 -10.87 -14.56
C GLY A 35 12.91 -11.38 -13.27
N ALA A 36 14.24 -11.25 -13.17
CA ALA A 36 15.01 -11.77 -12.03
C ALA A 36 14.62 -11.12 -10.70
N SER A 37 14.35 -9.81 -10.68
CA SER A 37 13.83 -9.11 -9.48
C SER A 37 12.43 -9.57 -9.11
N GLY A 38 11.57 -9.86 -10.09
CA GLY A 38 10.22 -10.37 -9.83
C GLY A 38 10.22 -11.76 -9.19
N LEU A 39 11.14 -12.64 -9.61
CA LEU A 39 11.32 -13.95 -8.97
C LEU A 39 11.73 -13.81 -7.49
N ALA A 40 12.60 -12.85 -7.16
CA ALA A 40 12.99 -12.58 -5.78
C ALA A 40 11.80 -12.09 -4.93
N VAL A 41 11.01 -11.13 -5.45
CA VAL A 41 9.82 -10.61 -4.76
C VAL A 41 8.80 -11.72 -4.52
N LYS A 42 8.48 -12.51 -5.56
CA LYS A 42 7.57 -13.66 -5.47
C LYS A 42 8.04 -14.68 -4.45
N GLY A 43 9.32 -15.06 -4.50
CA GLY A 43 9.91 -16.03 -3.59
C GLY A 43 9.88 -15.56 -2.13
N GLY A 44 10.24 -14.31 -1.87
CA GLY A 44 10.20 -13.70 -0.54
C GLY A 44 8.77 -13.64 0.01
N TYR A 45 7.82 -13.18 -0.79
CA TYR A 45 6.41 -13.08 -0.40
C TYR A 45 5.79 -14.46 -0.12
N ALA A 46 6.06 -15.46 -0.97
CA ALA A 46 5.61 -16.83 -0.75
C ALA A 46 6.21 -17.44 0.54
N ALA A 47 7.48 -17.15 0.84
CA ALA A 47 8.12 -17.58 2.08
C ALA A 47 7.45 -16.97 3.31
N VAL A 48 7.09 -15.67 3.26
CA VAL A 48 6.35 -15.00 4.35
C VAL A 48 4.99 -15.66 4.60
N LYS A 49 4.20 -15.91 3.55
CA LYS A 49 2.89 -16.59 3.69
C LYS A 49 3.00 -18.01 4.25
N LYS A 50 4.09 -18.72 3.98
CA LYS A 50 4.36 -20.06 4.55
C LYS A 50 4.67 -20.04 6.05
N ILE A 51 5.27 -18.96 6.56
CA ILE A 51 5.55 -18.81 7.99
C ILE A 51 4.24 -18.62 8.76
N SER A 52 3.37 -17.73 8.28
CA SER A 52 2.00 -17.60 8.77
C SER A 52 1.12 -16.95 7.69
N PRO A 53 -0.11 -17.45 7.49
CA PRO A 53 -1.06 -16.83 6.56
C PRO A 53 -1.54 -15.46 7.04
N THR A 54 -1.36 -15.12 8.32
CA THR A 54 -1.85 -13.85 8.90
C THR A 54 -0.87 -12.70 8.76
N ILE A 55 0.42 -12.95 8.47
CA ILE A 55 1.43 -11.88 8.44
C ILE A 55 1.07 -10.75 7.47
N VAL A 56 0.56 -11.11 6.28
CA VAL A 56 0.18 -10.12 5.27
C VAL A 56 -1.11 -9.37 5.67
N PRO A 57 -2.23 -10.06 5.98
CA PRO A 57 -3.44 -9.40 6.49
C PRO A 57 -3.18 -8.51 7.71
N ASP A 58 -2.47 -9.01 8.72
CA ASP A 58 -2.18 -8.27 9.96
C ASP A 58 -1.27 -7.07 9.68
N GLY A 59 -0.29 -7.25 8.79
CA GLY A 59 0.59 -6.18 8.33
C GLY A 59 -0.18 -5.05 7.64
N LEU A 60 -1.05 -5.39 6.69
CA LEU A 60 -1.92 -4.42 6.03
C LEU A 60 -2.86 -3.75 7.02
N ALA A 61 -3.54 -4.51 7.88
CA ALA A 61 -4.43 -3.96 8.89
C ALA A 61 -3.71 -2.99 9.84
N SER A 62 -2.45 -3.27 10.18
CA SER A 62 -1.63 -2.40 11.04
C SER A 62 -1.15 -1.13 10.35
N LEU A 63 -0.90 -1.16 9.04
CA LEU A 63 -0.36 -0.03 8.28
C LEU A 63 -1.44 0.82 7.61
N ALA A 64 -2.62 0.24 7.35
CA ALA A 64 -3.70 0.86 6.60
C ALA A 64 -4.09 2.27 7.10
N PRO A 65 -4.24 2.55 8.42
CA PRO A 65 -4.57 3.91 8.86
C PRO A 65 -3.57 4.94 8.34
N LYS A 66 -2.28 4.67 8.52
CA LYS A 66 -1.20 5.60 8.13
C LYS A 66 -1.04 5.69 6.62
N LEU A 67 -1.25 4.60 5.88
CA LEU A 67 -1.22 4.62 4.42
C LEU A 67 -2.38 5.46 3.86
N LEU A 68 -3.58 5.33 4.42
CA LEU A 68 -4.73 6.13 4.03
C LEU A 68 -4.57 7.60 4.39
N ASP A 69 -3.95 7.92 5.52
CA ASP A 69 -3.61 9.30 5.88
C ASP A 69 -2.65 9.93 4.85
N GLN A 70 -1.70 9.16 4.30
CA GLN A 70 -0.83 9.61 3.21
C GLN A 70 -1.57 9.76 1.87
N LEU A 71 -2.63 8.99 1.64
CA LEU A 71 -3.47 9.10 0.43
C LEU A 71 -4.51 10.22 0.52
N GLN A 72 -4.88 10.67 1.72
CA GLN A 72 -5.88 11.71 1.97
C GLN A 72 -5.72 12.98 1.10
N PRO A 73 -4.55 13.63 0.99
CA PRO A 73 -4.41 14.84 0.19
C PRO A 73 -4.65 14.59 -1.31
N TYR A 74 -4.24 13.43 -1.82
CA TYR A 74 -4.49 13.04 -3.21
C TYR A 74 -5.97 12.72 -3.43
N TRP A 75 -6.63 12.07 -2.48
CA TRP A 75 -8.08 11.82 -2.54
C TRP A 75 -8.89 13.12 -2.53
N ALA A 76 -8.49 14.10 -1.71
CA ALA A 76 -9.11 15.42 -1.70
C ALA A 76 -8.93 16.16 -3.04
N GLU A 77 -7.75 16.06 -3.65
CA GLU A 77 -7.49 16.63 -4.98
C GLU A 77 -8.35 15.97 -6.07
N PHE A 78 -8.41 14.63 -6.08
CA PHE A 78 -9.24 13.87 -7.01
C PHE A 78 -10.73 14.26 -6.90
N THR A 79 -11.27 14.24 -5.68
CA THR A 79 -12.69 14.58 -5.43
C THR A 79 -13.02 16.03 -5.78
N ALA A 80 -12.09 16.97 -5.58
CA ALA A 80 -12.26 18.36 -5.97
C ALA A 80 -12.22 18.57 -7.50
N SER A 81 -11.47 17.75 -8.23
CA SER A 81 -11.37 17.84 -9.70
C SER A 81 -12.65 17.38 -10.42
N GLY A 82 -13.39 16.44 -9.84
CA GLY A 82 -14.64 15.90 -10.39
C GLY A 82 -14.53 15.14 -11.72
N THR A 83 -13.31 14.81 -12.18
CA THR A 83 -13.08 14.11 -13.47
C THR A 83 -11.96 13.07 -13.35
N GLY A 84 -11.94 12.08 -14.26
CA GLY A 84 -10.96 11.00 -14.28
C GLY A 84 -11.18 9.94 -13.20
N THR A 85 -10.16 9.11 -12.95
CA THR A 85 -10.15 8.13 -11.85
C THR A 85 -9.07 8.47 -10.83
N PHE A 86 -9.20 7.96 -9.61
CA PHE A 86 -8.17 8.11 -8.60
C PHE A 86 -6.88 7.38 -9.02
N ALA A 87 -7.00 6.24 -9.72
CA ALA A 87 -5.87 5.55 -10.32
C ALA A 87 -5.07 6.46 -11.28
N ASP A 88 -5.75 7.24 -12.14
CA ASP A 88 -5.10 8.19 -13.04
C ASP A 88 -4.32 9.27 -12.27
N LEU A 89 -4.90 9.81 -11.19
CA LEU A 89 -4.24 10.80 -10.34
C LEU A 89 -2.98 10.21 -9.68
N LEU A 90 -3.10 9.00 -9.10
CA LEU A 90 -1.96 8.34 -8.45
C LEU A 90 -0.86 8.02 -9.46
N ALA A 91 -1.20 7.60 -10.68
CA ALA A 91 -0.25 7.37 -11.75
C ALA A 91 0.45 8.67 -12.20
N ALA A 92 -0.31 9.76 -12.36
CA ALA A 92 0.24 11.06 -12.74
C ALA A 92 1.19 11.65 -11.68
N LYS A 93 1.03 11.26 -10.40
CA LYS A 93 1.84 11.70 -9.27
C LYS A 93 2.70 10.58 -8.67
N SER A 94 3.03 9.56 -9.47
CA SER A 94 3.53 8.29 -8.98
C SER A 94 4.75 8.40 -8.06
N ASP A 95 5.70 9.27 -8.39
CA ASP A 95 6.89 9.47 -7.56
C ASP A 95 6.55 10.03 -6.18
N GLN A 96 5.65 11.02 -6.10
CA GLN A 96 5.26 11.68 -4.87
C GLN A 96 4.45 10.73 -3.98
N VAL A 97 3.45 10.06 -4.58
CA VAL A 97 2.60 9.11 -3.88
C VAL A 97 3.42 7.92 -3.36
N ALA A 98 4.34 7.39 -4.16
CA ALA A 98 5.17 6.27 -3.74
C ALA A 98 6.08 6.63 -2.55
N GLU A 99 6.70 7.81 -2.54
CA GLU A 99 7.48 8.27 -1.38
C GLU A 99 6.60 8.49 -0.16
N SER A 100 5.41 9.09 -0.32
CA SER A 100 4.43 9.25 0.77
C SER A 100 4.06 7.91 1.41
N LEU A 101 3.76 6.87 0.61
CA LEU A 101 3.44 5.55 1.11
C LEU A 101 4.65 4.87 1.78
N LEU A 102 5.83 4.97 1.19
CA LEU A 102 7.05 4.38 1.74
C LEU A 102 7.50 5.06 3.04
N ALA A 103 7.18 6.34 3.24
CA ALA A 103 7.46 7.04 4.50
C ALA A 103 6.79 6.34 5.71
N VAL A 104 5.66 5.66 5.51
CA VAL A 104 5.00 4.88 6.56
C VAL A 104 5.86 3.69 6.99
N THR A 105 6.41 2.95 6.03
CA THR A 105 7.29 1.82 6.31
C THR A 105 8.68 2.26 6.77
N ASP A 106 9.16 3.42 6.29
CA ASP A 106 10.40 4.07 6.75
C ASP A 106 10.28 4.37 8.24
N ALA A 107 9.22 5.07 8.67
CA ALA A 107 8.96 5.38 10.06
C ALA A 107 8.79 4.12 10.95
N ARG A 108 8.19 3.06 10.40
CA ARG A 108 8.06 1.76 11.11
C ARG A 108 9.42 1.10 11.32
N ALA A 109 10.30 1.15 10.33
CA ALA A 109 11.66 0.64 10.45
C ALA A 109 12.49 1.47 11.44
N GLU A 110 12.43 2.80 11.33
CA GLU A 110 13.15 3.75 12.21
C GLU A 110 12.76 3.60 13.69
N SER A 111 11.46 3.43 13.97
CA SER A 111 10.95 3.19 15.33
C SER A 111 11.26 1.79 15.87
N SER A 112 11.79 0.87 15.05
CA SER A 112 12.14 -0.47 15.50
C SER A 112 13.33 -0.44 16.45
N THR A 113 13.19 -1.07 17.62
CA THR A 113 14.30 -1.32 18.55
C THR A 113 15.17 -2.50 18.13
N ARG A 114 14.88 -3.14 16.99
CA ARG A 114 15.58 -4.35 16.49
C ARG A 114 16.52 -3.98 15.31
N PRO A 115 17.84 -3.84 15.53
CA PRO A 115 18.77 -3.41 14.49
C PRO A 115 18.77 -4.30 13.24
N ALA A 116 18.54 -5.60 13.42
CA ALA A 116 18.40 -6.54 12.30
C ALA A 116 17.21 -6.20 11.38
N LEU A 117 16.06 -5.79 11.94
CA LEU A 117 14.90 -5.41 11.14
C LEU A 117 15.15 -4.12 10.36
N LYS A 118 15.81 -3.14 10.99
CA LYS A 118 16.25 -1.91 10.31
C LYS A 118 17.13 -2.23 9.10
N LYS A 119 18.16 -3.07 9.29
CA LYS A 119 19.10 -3.45 8.22
C LYS A 119 18.41 -4.15 7.05
N VAL A 120 17.52 -5.11 7.34
CA VAL A 120 16.76 -5.83 6.31
C VAL A 120 15.85 -4.87 5.55
N TYR A 121 15.15 -3.97 6.24
CA TYR A 121 14.31 -2.97 5.58
C TYR A 121 15.12 -2.06 4.64
N SER A 122 16.22 -1.48 5.14
CA SER A 122 17.06 -0.58 4.35
C SER A 122 17.61 -1.22 3.07
N SER A 123 17.94 -2.52 3.09
CA SER A 123 18.41 -3.21 1.88
C SER A 123 17.32 -3.42 0.82
N MET A 124 16.05 -3.48 1.22
CA MET A 124 14.92 -3.64 0.30
C MET A 124 14.39 -2.29 -0.21
N ARG A 125 14.50 -1.23 0.61
CA ARG A 125 13.94 0.10 0.33
C ARG A 125 14.36 0.68 -1.02
N GLY A 126 15.61 0.45 -1.45
CA GLY A 126 16.12 0.94 -2.74
C GLY A 126 15.34 0.41 -3.95
N SER A 127 14.78 -0.79 -3.87
CA SER A 127 13.95 -1.39 -4.93
C SER A 127 12.44 -1.20 -4.72
N ALA A 128 12.02 -0.90 -3.48
CA ALA A 128 10.61 -0.85 -3.09
C ALA A 128 9.83 0.23 -3.86
N LYS A 129 10.43 1.41 -4.11
CA LYS A 129 9.75 2.51 -4.82
C LYS A 129 9.21 2.10 -6.17
N LYS A 130 10.03 1.41 -6.97
CA LYS A 130 9.60 0.90 -8.28
C LYS A 130 8.36 0.02 -8.15
N HIS A 131 8.35 -0.91 -7.20
CA HIS A 131 7.22 -1.81 -7.01
C HIS A 131 5.96 -1.10 -6.50
N VAL A 132 6.12 -0.08 -5.66
CA VAL A 132 5.00 0.75 -5.22
C VAL A 132 4.41 1.53 -6.39
N ILE A 133 5.25 2.19 -7.22
CA ILE A 133 4.81 2.91 -8.43
C ILE A 133 4.00 2.00 -9.34
N GLU A 134 4.51 0.80 -9.63
CA GLU A 134 3.82 -0.19 -10.47
C GLU A 134 2.44 -0.59 -9.92
N ALA A 135 2.27 -0.58 -8.59
CA ALA A 135 1.04 -0.96 -7.92
C ALA A 135 0.01 0.17 -7.80
N LEU A 136 0.41 1.43 -7.98
CA LEU A 136 -0.46 2.59 -7.74
C LEU A 136 -1.79 2.57 -8.49
N PRO A 137 -1.88 2.12 -9.76
CA PRO A 137 -3.17 2.03 -10.44
C PRO A 137 -4.16 1.12 -9.70
N ARG A 138 -3.78 -0.10 -9.32
CA ARG A 138 -4.67 -1.01 -8.57
C ARG A 138 -4.99 -0.50 -7.17
N VAL A 139 -4.06 0.20 -6.53
CA VAL A 139 -4.32 0.86 -5.24
C VAL A 139 -5.37 1.97 -5.40
N GLY A 140 -5.29 2.75 -6.49
CA GLY A 140 -6.28 3.76 -6.82
C GLY A 140 -7.67 3.15 -7.02
N ASP A 141 -7.77 2.09 -7.82
CA ASP A 141 -9.02 1.36 -8.06
C ASP A 141 -9.63 0.80 -6.76
N LEU A 142 -8.80 0.19 -5.92
CA LEU A 142 -9.19 -0.34 -4.61
C LEU A 142 -9.78 0.75 -3.71
N VAL A 143 -9.07 1.87 -3.56
CA VAL A 143 -9.52 2.97 -2.70
C VAL A 143 -10.82 3.56 -3.24
N GLN A 144 -10.88 3.82 -4.55
CA GLN A 144 -12.07 4.38 -5.18
C GLN A 144 -13.28 3.45 -5.09
N LYS A 145 -13.10 2.13 -5.21
CA LYS A 145 -14.16 1.11 -5.05
C LYS A 145 -14.86 1.18 -3.69
N HIS A 146 -14.10 1.43 -2.62
CA HIS A 146 -14.64 1.40 -1.24
C HIS A 146 -15.00 2.78 -0.68
N ALA A 147 -14.39 3.84 -1.22
CA ALA A 147 -14.61 5.22 -0.78
C ALA A 147 -15.70 5.95 -1.58
N GLY A 148 -15.99 5.49 -2.81
CA GLY A 148 -17.03 6.02 -3.70
C GLY A 148 -18.44 5.55 -3.37
#